data_AF-A0A944TAB8-F1
#
_entry.id   AF-A0A944TAB8-F1
#
_cell.length_a   1.000
_cell.length_b   1.000
_cell.length_c   1.000
_cell.angle_alpha   90.00
_cell.angle_beta   90.00
_cell.angle_gamma   90.00
#
_symmetry.space_group_name_H-M   'P 1'
#
loop_
_entity.id
_entity.type
_entity.pdbx_description
1 polymer ?
#
loop_
_entity_poly.entity_id
_entity_poly.type
_entity_poly.pdbx_seq_one_letter_code
_entity_poly.pdbx_strand_id
1 'polypeptide(L)' 'MDEKSEQQARLAELKDQHRSLDDAIADMKAAPGDSLLEIQRLKKEKLSLRDGITRLEAILFPDIIA' A
#
# COMPACT_ATOMS: atom_id res chain seq x y z
N MET A 1 -16.80 -13.52 15.32
CA MET A 1 -15.61 -12.84 14.81
C MET A 1 -15.89 -11.36 14.90
N ASP A 2 -15.08 -10.60 15.63
CA ASP A 2 -15.30 -9.17 15.83
C ASP A 2 -14.99 -8.40 14.54
N GLU A 3 -15.90 -7.54 14.08
CA GLU A 3 -15.76 -6.71 12.87
C GLU A 3 -14.45 -5.90 12.87
N LYS A 4 -14.00 -5.46 14.05
CA LYS A 4 -12.71 -4.78 14.24
C LYS A 4 -11.51 -5.66 13.87
N SER A 5 -11.55 -6.95 14.21
CA SER A 5 -10.47 -7.88 13.88
C SER A 5 -10.38 -8.12 12.37
N GLU A 6 -11.51 -8.17 11.67
CA GLU A 6 -11.55 -8.30 10.20
C GLU A 6 -10.97 -7.06 9.52
N GLN A 7 -11.30 -5.86 10.01
CA GLN A 7 -10.72 -4.62 9.53
C GLN A 7 -9.21 -4.56 9.80
N GLN A 8 -8.74 -4.99 10.97
CA GLN A 8 -7.30 -5.05 11.26
C GLN A 8 -6.55 -6.05 10.37
N ALA A 9 -7.14 -7.21 10.08
CA ALA A 9 -6.57 -8.18 9.15
C ALA A 9 -6.46 -7.59 7.73
N ARG A 10 -7.51 -6.91 7.27
CA ARG A 10 -7.50 -6.21 5.97
C ARG A 10 -6.47 -5.08 5.92
N LEU A 11 -6.27 -4.35 7.02
CA LEU A 11 -5.23 -3.33 7.13
C LEU A 11 -3.84 -3.94 6.96
N ALA A 12 -3.58 -5.06 7.64
CA ALA A 12 -2.31 -5.77 7.55
C ALA A 12 -2.05 -6.24 6.11
N GLU A 13 -3.08 -6.82 5.46
CA GLU A 13 -2.99 -7.26 4.08
C GLU A 13 -2.67 -6.11 3.11
N LEU A 14 -3.36 -4.97 3.24
CA LEU A 14 -3.09 -3.79 2.43
C LEU A 14 -1.66 -3.25 2.65
N LYS A 15 -1.17 -3.26 3.89
CA LYS A 15 0.20 -2.85 4.22
C LYS A 15 1.25 -3.79 3.62
N ASP A 16 1.01 -5.09 3.67
CA ASP A 16 1.91 -6.10 3.07
C ASP A 16 1.95 -5.98 1.54
N GLN A 17 0.80 -5.78 0.89
CA GLN A 17 0.72 -5.52 -0.55
C GLN A 17 1.45 -4.23 -0.93
N HIS A 18 1.24 -3.15 -0.16
CA HIS A 18 1.93 -1.87 -0.38
C HIS A 18 3.45 -2.02 -0.25
N ARG A 19 3.93 -2.76 0.76
CA ARG A 19 5.36 -3.04 0.94
C ARG A 19 5.93 -3.85 -0.22
N SER A 20 5.21 -4.88 -0.65
CA SER A 20 5.63 -5.72 -1.80
C SER A 20 5.75 -4.91 -3.09
N LEU A 21 4.83 -3.97 -3.34
CA LEU A 21 4.94 -3.03 -4.46
C LEU A 21 6.15 -2.11 -4.33
N ASP A 22 6.52 -1.71 -3.12
CA ASP A 22 7.69 -0.86 -2.90
C ASP A 22 8.99 -1.58 -3.24
N ASP A 23 9.11 -2.83 -2.79
CA ASP A 23 10.25 -3.70 -3.11
C ASP A 23 10.33 -3.93 -4.63
N ALA A 24 9.21 -4.22 -5.30
CA ALA A 24 9.17 -4.38 -6.75
C ALA A 24 9.58 -3.09 -7.51
N ILE A 25 9.18 -1.92 -7.02
CA ILE A 25 9.61 -0.63 -7.59
C ILE A 25 11.11 -0.41 -7.37
N ALA A 26 11.65 -0.79 -6.21
CA ALA A 26 13.07 -0.67 -5.92
C ALA A 26 13.92 -1.56 -6.84
N ASP A 27 13.51 -2.81 -7.02
CA ASP A 27 14.15 -3.77 -7.92
C ASP A 27 14.10 -3.29 -9.37
N MET A 28 12.94 -2.80 -9.83
CA MET A 28 12.80 -2.23 -11.19
C MET A 28 13.65 -0.98 -11.41
N LYS A 29 13.87 -0.17 -10.39
CA LYS A 29 14.77 1.00 -10.49
C LYS A 29 16.24 0.60 -10.57
N ALA A 30 16.60 -0.53 -9.96
CA ALA A 30 17.96 -1.06 -9.98
C ALA A 30 18.28 -1.83 -11.27
N ALA A 31 17.26 -2.30 -11.99
CA ALA A 31 17.42 -3.00 -13.26
C ALA A 31 17.81 -2.04 -14.40
N PRO A 32 18.83 -2.37 -15.21
CA PRO A 32 19.19 -1.59 -16.40
C PRO A 32 18.15 -1.78 -17.53
N GLY A 33 17.39 -0.73 -17.85
CA GLY A 33 16.42 -0.71 -18.96
C GLY A 33 15.38 0.42 -18.86
N ASP A 34 14.55 0.57 -19.90
CA ASP A 34 13.44 1.54 -19.95
C ASP A 34 12.23 1.04 -19.14
N SER A 35 12.35 1.00 -17.82
CA SER A 35 11.26 0.60 -16.90
C SER A 35 10.41 1.78 -16.43
N LEU A 36 10.58 2.98 -17.01
CA LEU A 36 9.94 4.21 -16.52
C LEU A 36 8.40 4.13 -16.54
N LEU A 37 7.80 3.64 -17.61
CA LEU A 37 6.35 3.46 -17.74
C LEU A 37 5.81 2.46 -16.71
N GLU A 38 6.55 1.38 -16.47
CA GLU A 38 6.11 0.33 -15.56
C GLU A 38 6.25 0.76 -14.09
N ILE A 39 7.34 1.45 -13.76
CA ILE A 39 7.51 2.12 -12.47
C ILE A 39 6.40 3.14 -12.23
N GLN A 40 5.98 3.90 -13.24
CA GLN A 40 4.85 4.83 -13.11
C GLN A 40 3.54 4.10 -12.80
N ARG A 41 3.28 2.95 -13.46
CA ARG A 41 2.09 2.13 -13.19
C ARG A 41 2.10 1.59 -11.75
N LEU A 42 3.21 1.02 -11.32
CA LEU A 42 3.36 0.49 -9.97
C LEU A 42 3.22 1.58 -8.90
N LYS A 43 3.77 2.78 -9.13
CA LYS A 43 3.60 3.93 -8.22
C LYS A 43 2.13 4.35 -8.10
N LYS A 44 1.37 4.32 -9.19
CA LYS A 44 -0.07 4.64 -9.17
C LYS A 44 -0.86 3.61 -8.37
N GLU A 45 -0.53 2.35 -8.53
CA GLU A 45 -1.12 1.25 -7.76
C GLU A 45 -0.77 1.35 -6.28
N LYS A 46 0.50 1.60 -5.96
CA LYS A 46 1.00 1.87 -4.61
C LYS A 46 0.26 3.04 -3.96
N LEU A 47 0.02 4.14 -4.69
CA LEU A 47 -0.75 5.28 -4.18
C LEU A 47 -2.18 4.87 -3.82
N SER A 48 -2.82 4.05 -4.65
CA SER A 48 -4.19 3.58 -4.41
C SER A 48 -4.25 2.68 -3.16
N LEU A 49 -3.26 1.80 -2.96
CA LEU A 49 -3.13 1.00 -1.74
C LEU A 49 -2.91 1.90 -0.51
N ARG A 50 -2.03 2.89 -0.61
CA ARG A 50 -1.78 3.86 0.48
C ARG A 50 -3.06 4.60 0.87
N ASP A 51 -3.82 5.07 -0.10
CA ASP A 51 -5.09 5.76 0.15
C ASP A 51 -6.11 4.84 0.82
N GLY A 52 -6.14 3.55 0.43
CA GLY A 52 -6.93 2.52 1.10
C GLY A 52 -6.50 2.28 2.56
N ILE A 53 -5.19 2.18 2.82
CA ILE A 53 -4.60 2.06 4.15
C ILE A 53 -5.02 3.25 5.01
N THR A 54 -4.79 4.48 4.52
CA THR A 54 -5.11 5.71 5.24
C THR A 54 -6.61 5.81 5.56
N ARG A 55 -7.50 5.45 4.64
CA ARG A 55 -8.95 5.41 4.92
C ARG A 55 -9.30 4.41 6.00
N LEU A 56 -8.70 3.22 5.97
CA LEU A 56 -9.00 2.18 6.95
C LEU A 56 -8.38 2.49 8.32
N GLU A 57 -7.21 3.11 8.34
CA GLU A 57 -6.57 3.65 9.54
C GLU A 57 -7.39 4.78 10.15
N ALA A 58 -7.98 5.67 9.35
CA ALA A 58 -8.86 6.72 9.87
C ALA A 58 -10.09 6.16 10.61
N ILE A 59 -10.61 5.01 10.15
CA ILE A 59 -11.76 4.34 10.76
C ILE A 59 -11.34 3.59 12.03
N LEU A 60 -10.20 2.88 11.99
CA LEU A 60 -9.71 2.08 13.12
C LEU A 60 -9.02 2.91 14.20
N PHE A 61 -8.38 4.00 13.81
CA PHE A 61 -7.51 4.84 14.62
C PHE A 61 -7.71 6.33 14.29
N PRO A 62 -8.85 6.93 14.69
CA PRO A 62 -9.19 8.31 14.35
C PRO A 62 -8.18 9.34 14.87
N ASP A 63 -7.45 9.05 15.96
CA ASP A 63 -6.46 9.95 16.56
C ASP A 63 -5.14 10.10 15.78
N ILE A 64 -4.86 9.26 14.78
CA ILE A 64 -3.57 9.26 14.06
C ILE A 64 -3.58 10.16 12.82
N ILE A 65 -4.78 10.56 12.34
CA ILE A 65 -4.99 11.31 11.08
C ILE A 65 -5.66 12.68 11.34
N ALA A 66 -5.69 13.13 12.61
CA ALA A 66 -6.22 14.43 13.03
C ALA A 66 -5.26 15.60 12.76
#